data_AF-A0A7I9V3U0-F1
#
_entry.id   AF-A0A7I9V3U0-F1
#
_cell.length_a   1.000
_cell.length_b   1.000
_cell.length_c   1.000
_cell.angle_alpha   90.00
_cell.angle_beta   90.00
_cell.angle_gamma   90.00
#
_symmetry.space_group_name_H-M   'P 1'
#
loop_
_entity.id
_entity.type
_entity.pdbx_description
1 polymer ?
#
loop_
_entity_poly.entity_id
_entity_poly.type
_entity_poly.pdbx_seq_one_letter_code
_entity_poly.pdbx_strand_id
1 'polypeptide(L)'
;MTVAVDDLAPGVWGQRREYDDHDEIVLARSLPSEARTLAHELGHVVFRHPGTAADDASLAADDDLIAYMLRGEEPTDVETTPDDTLELQEWEAEAFAARLLQRLGQLDRRQSLRPLLRYDEALG
;
A
#
# COMPACT_ATOMS: atom_id res chain seq x y z
N MET A 1 10.24 5.20 -9.54
CA MET A 1 9.74 4.07 -8.72
C MET A 1 10.35 2.78 -9.23
N THR A 2 10.92 1.98 -8.33
CA THR A 2 11.45 0.62 -8.58
C THR A 2 10.75 -0.39 -7.68
N VAL A 3 10.80 -1.68 -8.05
CA VAL A 3 10.32 -2.79 -7.21
C VAL A 3 11.46 -3.78 -7.06
N ALA A 4 11.78 -4.14 -5.82
CA ALA A 4 12.84 -5.07 -5.46
C ALA A 4 12.33 -6.17 -4.51
N VAL A 5 13.09 -7.25 -4.42
CA VAL A 5 12.84 -8.34 -3.46
C VAL A 5 14.05 -8.46 -2.55
N ASP A 6 13.83 -8.35 -1.25
CA ASP A 6 14.89 -8.39 -0.24
C ASP A 6 14.43 -9.08 1.06
N ASP A 7 15.34 -9.28 1.99
CA ASP A 7 15.03 -9.78 3.33
C ASP A 7 14.54 -8.62 4.20
N LEU A 8 13.24 -8.64 4.52
CA LEU A 8 12.60 -7.66 5.40
C LEU A 8 12.58 -8.15 6.86
N ALA A 9 12.33 -7.23 7.78
CA ALA A 9 12.16 -7.55 9.20
C ALA A 9 11.06 -8.60 9.40
N PRO A 10 11.15 -9.48 10.41
CA PRO A 10 10.11 -10.45 10.71
C PRO A 10 8.74 -9.75 10.88
N GLY A 11 7.72 -10.28 10.20
CA GLY A 11 6.37 -9.71 10.22
C GLY A 11 6.10 -8.65 9.14
N VAL A 12 7.13 -8.19 8.43
CA VAL A 12 6.99 -7.21 7.33
C VAL A 12 7.01 -7.94 5.99
N TRP A 13 5.96 -7.71 5.18
CA TRP A 13 5.80 -8.34 3.86
C TRP A 13 6.13 -7.38 2.71
N GLY A 14 5.90 -6.09 2.89
CA GLY A 14 6.24 -5.03 1.94
C GLY A 14 6.71 -3.79 2.67
N GLN A 15 7.47 -2.95 1.98
CA GLN A 15 7.88 -1.66 2.49
C GLN A 15 8.17 -0.67 1.35
N ARG A 16 7.52 0.50 1.38
CA ARG A 16 7.96 1.69 0.65
C ARG A 16 9.19 2.30 1.33
N ARG A 17 10.30 2.35 0.61
CA ARG A 17 11.48 3.15 0.94
C ARG A 17 11.45 4.43 0.13
N GLU A 18 11.57 5.55 0.83
CA GLU A 18 11.52 6.89 0.23
C GLU A 18 12.94 7.44 0.09
N TYR A 19 13.32 7.81 -1.14
CA TYR A 19 14.55 8.53 -1.47
C TYR A 19 14.21 9.90 -2.06
N ASP A 20 15.17 10.83 -2.05
CA ASP A 20 14.97 12.21 -2.53
C ASP A 20 14.50 12.29 -4.00
N ASP A 21 14.87 11.32 -4.83
CA ASP A 21 14.62 11.30 -6.28
C ASP A 21 13.70 10.17 -6.75
N HIS A 22 13.41 9.17 -5.91
CA HIS A 22 12.53 8.06 -6.26
C HIS A 22 11.98 7.29 -5.05
N ASP A 23 10.90 6.55 -5.30
CA ASP A 23 10.41 5.49 -4.42
C ASP A 23 10.96 4.13 -4.80
N GLU A 24 11.25 3.30 -3.81
CA GLU A 24 11.51 1.87 -3.99
C GLU A 24 10.50 1.07 -3.17
N ILE A 25 9.83 0.12 -3.79
CA ILE A 25 8.97 -0.84 -3.10
C ILE A 25 9.77 -2.14 -2.92
N VAL A 26 10.00 -2.53 -1.67
CA VAL A 26 10.70 -3.76 -1.33
C VAL A 26 9.68 -4.79 -0.85
N LEU A 27 9.71 -5.96 -1.46
CA LEU A 27 8.85 -7.08 -1.10
C LEU A 27 9.69 -8.17 -0.43
N ALA A 28 9.18 -8.78 0.65
CA ALA A 28 9.84 -9.92 1.26
C ALA A 28 9.87 -11.12 0.30
N ARG A 29 10.86 -12.01 0.44
CA ARG A 29 10.95 -13.22 -0.40
C ARG A 29 9.79 -14.19 -0.22
N SER A 30 9.19 -14.21 0.97
CA SER A 30 8.08 -15.10 1.32
C SER A 30 6.87 -14.29 1.73
N LEU A 31 5.87 -14.25 0.85
CA LEU A 31 4.66 -13.45 1.01
C LEU A 31 3.43 -14.35 0.88
N PRO A 32 2.35 -14.06 1.62
CA PRO A 32 1.06 -14.68 1.36
C PRO A 32 0.51 -14.32 -0.02
N SER A 33 0.74 -13.09 -0.50
CA SER A 33 0.29 -12.62 -1.82
C SER A 33 1.09 -11.40 -2.30
N GLU A 34 1.97 -11.61 -3.28
CA GLU A 34 2.78 -10.55 -3.89
C GLU A 34 1.91 -9.42 -4.48
N ALA A 35 0.84 -9.78 -5.21
CA ALA A 35 -0.03 -8.81 -5.85
C ALA A 35 -0.75 -7.89 -4.85
N ARG A 36 -1.17 -8.43 -3.70
CA ARG A 36 -1.82 -7.65 -2.63
C ARG A 36 -0.83 -6.73 -1.95
N THR A 37 0.32 -7.26 -1.55
CA THR A 37 1.36 -6.47 -0.90
C THR A 37 1.83 -5.34 -1.81
N LEU A 38 2.14 -5.63 -3.08
CA LEU A 38 2.54 -4.59 -4.03
C LEU A 38 1.45 -3.53 -4.25
N ALA A 39 0.18 -3.94 -4.36
CA ALA A 39 -0.93 -3.01 -4.52
C ALA A 39 -1.13 -2.10 -3.29
N HIS A 40 -0.85 -2.62 -2.09
CA HIS A 40 -0.89 -1.87 -0.83
C HIS A 40 0.24 -0.83 -0.79
N GLU A 41 1.49 -1.23 -1.03
CA GLU A 41 2.64 -0.30 -1.07
C GLU A 41 2.46 0.79 -2.13
N LEU A 42 1.86 0.44 -3.28
CA LEU A 42 1.50 1.42 -4.31
C LEU A 42 0.46 2.44 -3.80
N GLY A 43 -0.44 2.03 -2.90
CA GLY A 43 -1.39 2.93 -2.23
C GLY A 43 -0.67 4.03 -1.47
N HIS A 44 0.34 3.70 -0.66
CA HIS A 44 1.17 4.69 0.04
C HIS A 44 1.83 5.68 -0.92
N VAL A 45 2.37 5.20 -2.06
CA VAL A 45 2.95 6.07 -3.09
C VAL A 45 1.89 7.02 -3.69
N VAL A 46 0.71 6.49 -4.03
CA VAL A 46 -0.36 7.27 -4.67
C VAL A 46 -0.87 8.38 -3.78
N PHE A 47 -1.05 8.10 -2.48
CA PHE A 47 -1.53 9.09 -1.52
C PHE A 47 -0.42 9.91 -0.84
N ARG A 48 0.85 9.63 -1.19
CA ARG A 48 2.03 10.30 -0.61
C ARG A 48 2.12 10.14 0.91
N HIS A 49 1.74 8.96 1.40
CA HIS A 49 1.97 8.60 2.80
C HIS A 49 3.46 8.47 3.06
N PRO A 50 4.00 8.99 4.17
CA PRO A 50 5.42 8.93 4.48
C PRO A 50 5.94 7.48 4.38
N GLY A 51 7.08 7.30 3.70
CA GLY A 51 7.77 6.01 3.65
C GLY A 51 8.72 5.87 4.83
N THR A 52 9.29 4.67 5.01
CA THR A 52 10.43 4.55 5.91
C THR A 52 11.66 5.11 5.20
N ALA A 53 12.44 5.94 5.91
CA ALA A 53 13.75 6.35 5.42
C ALA A 53 14.59 5.09 5.16
N ALA A 54 15.31 5.05 4.04
CA ALA A 54 16.06 3.85 3.63
C ALA A 54 17.05 3.36 4.70
N ASP A 55 17.59 4.28 5.52
CA ASP A 55 18.52 3.99 6.63
C ASP A 55 17.84 3.37 7.88
N ASP A 56 16.51 3.51 8.02
CA ASP A 56 15.72 3.03 9.17
C ASP A 56 14.91 1.76 8.84
N ALA A 57 15.20 1.08 7.72
CA ALA A 57 14.46 -0.06 7.21
C ALA A 57 14.65 -1.35 8.05
N SER A 58 14.15 -1.36 9.29
CA SER A 58 14.06 -2.55 10.14
C SER A 58 13.00 -2.45 11.24
N LEU A 59 11.91 -1.70 11.05
CA LEU A 59 10.85 -1.62 12.06
C LEU A 59 9.84 -2.76 11.86
N ALA A 60 9.72 -3.62 12.89
CA ALA A 60 8.66 -4.62 12.96
C ALA A 60 7.33 -3.94 13.31
N ALA A 61 6.22 -4.45 12.77
CA ALA A 61 4.89 -4.04 13.19
C ALA A 61 4.67 -4.41 14.66
N ASP A 62 4.18 -3.45 15.46
CA ASP A 62 3.82 -3.70 16.86
C ASP A 62 2.50 -4.50 16.93
N ASP A 63 2.37 -5.37 17.94
CA ASP A 63 1.23 -6.29 18.10
C ASP A 63 -0.11 -5.54 18.22
N ASP A 64 -0.07 -4.30 18.71
CA ASP A 64 -1.25 -3.44 18.88
C ASP A 64 -1.84 -2.96 17.53
N LEU A 65 -0.99 -2.68 16.53
CA LEU A 65 -1.42 -2.29 15.19
C LEU A 65 -2.13 -3.45 14.47
N ILE A 66 -1.60 -4.67 14.62
CA ILE A 66 -2.19 -5.89 14.05
C ILE A 66 -3.58 -6.14 14.66
N ALA A 67 -3.71 -5.99 15.98
CA ALA A 67 -4.98 -6.22 16.69
C ALA A 67 -6.06 -5.20 16.27
N TYR A 68 -5.67 -3.97 15.93
CA TYR A 68 -6.58 -2.94 15.45
C TYR A 68 -6.98 -3.13 13.98
N MET A 69 -6.05 -3.45 13.08
CA MET A 69 -6.38 -3.73 11.67
C MET A 69 -7.43 -4.86 11.53
N LEU A 70 -7.44 -5.81 12.47
CA LEU A 70 -8.45 -6.88 12.53
C LEU A 70 -9.84 -6.40 12.98
N ARG A 71 -9.98 -5.23 13.62
CA ARG A 71 -11.26 -4.67 14.06
C ARG A 71 -12.04 -3.99 12.92
N GLY A 72 -11.37 -3.54 11.86
CA GLY A 72 -12.01 -3.06 10.63
C GLY A 72 -12.90 -1.83 10.78
N GLU A 73 -12.59 -0.96 11.74
CA GLU A 73 -13.32 0.29 11.97
C GLU A 73 -12.72 1.40 11.09
N GLU A 74 -13.56 2.27 10.51
CA GLU A 74 -13.07 3.42 9.75
C GLU A 74 -12.75 4.58 10.70
N PRO A 75 -11.58 5.23 10.54
CA PRO A 75 -11.24 6.41 11.34
C PRO A 75 -12.24 7.54 11.07
N THR A 76 -12.62 8.26 12.13
CA THR A 76 -13.61 9.35 12.07
C THR A 76 -12.92 10.72 12.12
N ASP A 77 -13.50 11.74 11.45
CA ASP A 77 -12.98 13.12 11.33
C ASP A 77 -12.95 13.91 12.67
N VAL A 78 -12.16 13.47 13.63
CA VAL A 78 -11.83 14.19 14.88
C VAL A 78 -10.35 14.54 14.88
N GLU A 79 -9.95 15.54 15.69
CA GLU A 79 -8.54 15.98 15.84
C GLU A 79 -7.60 14.77 15.92
N THR A 80 -6.90 14.53 14.83
CA THR A 80 -6.20 13.27 14.54
C THR A 80 -4.93 13.23 15.37
N THR A 81 -4.80 12.25 16.26
CA THR A 81 -3.53 11.99 16.93
C THR A 81 -2.51 11.41 15.92
N PRO A 82 -1.21 11.40 16.23
CA PRO A 82 -0.21 10.78 15.35
C PRO A 82 -0.53 9.31 15.03
N ASP A 83 -1.17 8.60 15.96
CA ASP A 83 -1.60 7.21 15.81
C ASP A 83 -2.77 7.10 14.81
N ASP A 84 -3.81 7.92 14.98
CA ASP A 84 -4.95 7.98 14.05
C ASP A 84 -4.52 8.35 12.61
N THR A 85 -3.43 9.11 12.46
CA THR A 85 -2.87 9.48 11.15
C THR A 85 -2.23 8.27 10.47
N LEU A 86 -1.47 7.47 11.21
CA LEU A 86 -0.90 6.22 10.70
C LEU A 86 -2.01 5.24 10.33
N GLU A 87 -3.02 5.09 11.20
CA GLU A 87 -4.17 4.22 10.95
C GLU A 87 -4.93 4.59 9.69
N LEU A 88 -5.19 5.89 9.47
CA LEU A 88 -5.83 6.37 8.25
C LEU A 88 -4.98 6.04 7.01
N GLN A 89 -3.67 6.26 7.08
CA GLN A 89 -2.76 5.97 5.97
C GLN A 89 -2.76 4.49 5.57
N GLU A 90 -2.70 3.59 6.56
CA GLU A 90 -2.77 2.15 6.37
C GLU A 90 -4.14 1.73 5.80
N TRP A 91 -5.22 2.30 6.32
CA TRP A 91 -6.57 2.04 5.82
C TRP A 91 -6.73 2.50 4.37
N GLU A 92 -6.26 3.70 4.01
CA GLU A 92 -6.33 4.24 2.66
C GLU A 92 -5.54 3.38 1.67
N ALA A 93 -4.34 2.94 2.05
CA ALA A 93 -3.51 2.05 1.24
C ALA A 93 -4.17 0.69 1.00
N GLU A 94 -4.75 0.08 2.05
CA GLU A 94 -5.47 -1.19 1.96
C GLU A 94 -6.75 -1.06 1.12
N ALA A 95 -7.53 0.01 1.32
CA ALA A 95 -8.74 0.29 0.56
C ALA A 95 -8.44 0.51 -0.93
N PHE A 96 -7.31 1.14 -1.25
CA PHE A 96 -6.80 1.26 -2.62
C PHE A 96 -6.44 -0.09 -3.21
N ALA A 97 -5.66 -0.90 -2.48
CA ALA A 97 -5.22 -2.23 -2.94
C ALA A 97 -6.41 -3.13 -3.28
N ALA A 98 -7.41 -3.18 -2.40
CA ALA A 98 -8.63 -3.95 -2.61
C ALA A 98 -9.37 -3.52 -3.90
N ARG A 99 -9.55 -2.21 -4.11
CA ARG A 99 -10.21 -1.67 -5.30
C ARG A 99 -9.41 -1.92 -6.57
N LEU A 100 -8.09 -1.77 -6.54
CA LEU A 100 -7.21 -2.01 -7.68
C LEU A 100 -7.28 -3.48 -8.11
N LEU A 101 -7.09 -4.41 -7.17
CA LEU A 101 -7.16 -5.84 -7.46
C LEU A 101 -8.54 -6.28 -7.94
N GLN A 102 -9.62 -5.71 -7.35
CA GLN A 102 -10.98 -5.97 -7.83
C GLN A 102 -11.14 -5.54 -9.30
N ARG A 103 -10.64 -4.36 -9.68
CA ARG A 103 -10.70 -3.87 -11.07
C ARG A 103 -9.86 -4.72 -12.01
N LEU A 104 -8.62 -5.04 -11.64
CA LEU A 104 -7.75 -5.92 -12.45
C LEU A 104 -8.38 -7.30 -12.65
N GLY A 105 -8.93 -7.91 -11.59
CA GLY A 105 -9.62 -9.19 -11.69
C GLY A 105 -10.93 -9.16 -12.50
N GLN A 106 -11.57 -7.99 -12.64
CA GLN A 106 -12.70 -7.82 -13.58
C GLN A 106 -12.22 -7.66 -15.03
N LEU A 107 -11.12 -6.95 -15.24
CA LEU A 107 -10.53 -6.75 -16.58
C LEU A 107 -10.01 -8.07 -17.15
N ASP A 108 -9.29 -8.84 -16.34
CA ASP A 108 -8.75 -10.14 -16.73
C ASP A 108 -9.88 -11.10 -17.15
N ARG A 109 -10.96 -11.18 -16.34
CA ARG A 109 -12.16 -11.95 -16.67
C ARG A 109 -12.88 -11.50 -17.94
N ARG A 110 -12.78 -10.23 -18.32
CA ARG A 110 -13.44 -9.66 -19.50
C ARG A 110 -12.56 -9.67 -20.76
N GLN A 111 -11.29 -10.09 -20.66
CA GLN A 111 -10.29 -10.04 -21.75
C GLN A 111 -10.26 -8.71 -22.52
N SER A 112 -10.60 -7.61 -21.86
CA SER A 112 -10.81 -6.31 -22.50
C SER A 112 -10.12 -5.22 -21.70
N LEU A 113 -8.94 -4.83 -22.16
CA LEU A 113 -8.18 -3.67 -21.67
C LEU A 113 -8.70 -2.34 -22.22
N ARG A 114 -9.77 -2.36 -23.02
CA ARG A 114 -10.33 -1.16 -23.67
C ARG A 114 -10.71 -0.01 -22.71
N PRO A 115 -11.11 -0.23 -21.44
CA PRO A 115 -11.38 0.88 -20.52
C PRO A 115 -10.12 1.61 -20.01
N LEU A 116 -8.93 0.99 -20.03
CA LEU A 116 -7.68 1.55 -19.48
C LEU A 116 -6.99 2.56 -20.40
N LEU A 117 -7.38 2.62 -21.68
CA LEU A 117 -6.77 3.53 -22.67
C LEU A 117 -7.54 4.85 -22.84
N ARG A 118 -8.59 5.10 -22.03
CA ARG A 118 -9.37 6.35 -22.07
C ARG A 118 -9.14 7.22 -20.83
N TYR A 119 -7.88 7.43 -20.47
CA TYR A 119 -7.53 8.46 -19.48
C TYR A 119 -7.83 9.89 -19.98
N ASP A 120 -7.92 10.09 -21.30
CA ASP A 120 -8.19 11.41 -21.89
C ASP A 120 -9.64 11.90 -21.75
N GLU A 121 -10.60 11.05 -21.36
CA GLU A 121 -12.02 11.44 -21.25
C GLU A 121 -12.47 11.80 -19.81
N ALA A 122 -11.63 11.61 -18.79
CA ALA A 122 -11.99 11.83 -17.39
C ALA A 122 -11.55 13.20 -16.81
N LEU A 123 -10.96 14.08 -17.65
CA LEU A 123 -10.55 15.44 -17.27
C LEU A 123 -11.35 16.54 -18.01
N GLY A 124 -12.48 16.19 -18.62
CA GLY A 124 -13.39 17.11 -19.30
C GLY A 124 -14.48 17.67 -18.40
#